data_AF-A0A2V6GZ50-F1
#
_entry.id   AF-A0A2V6GZ50-F1
#
_cell.length_a   1.000
_cell.length_b   1.000
_cell.length_c   1.000
_cell.angle_alpha   90.00
_cell.angle_beta   90.00
_cell.angle_gamma   90.00
#
_symmetry.space_group_name_H-M   'P 1'
#
loop_
_entity.id
_entity.type
_entity.pdbx_description
1 polymer ?
#
loop_
_entity_poly.entity_id
_entity_poly.type
_entity_poly.pdbx_seq_one_letter_code
_entity_poly.pdbx_strand_id
1 'polypeptide(L)' 'YPRLLHGTAAERDNYQFIGEGLGIHWPQLDEDISVEGILAGRRSHESRESFEQWLASRPRAT' A
#
# COMPACT_ATOMS: atom_id res chain seq x y z
N TYR A 1 -3.31 -6.67 -2.09
CA TYR A 1 -3.05 -5.35 -1.50
C TYR A 1 -4.08 -4.38 -2.07
N PRO A 2 -5.19 -4.15 -1.34
CA PRO A 2 -6.35 -3.44 -1.88
C PRO A 2 -6.04 -1.97 -2.20
N ARG A 3 -5.22 -1.28 -1.40
CA ARG A 3 -4.81 0.10 -1.69
C ARG A 3 -3.96 0.18 -2.97
N LEU A 4 -2.96 -0.70 -3.13
CA LEU A 4 -2.18 -0.82 -4.37
C LEU A 4 -3.03 -1.13 -5.61
N LEU A 5 -4.05 -1.97 -5.48
CA LEU A 5 -4.94 -2.29 -6.61
C LEU A 5 -5.67 -1.06 -7.14
N HIS A 6 -5.94 -0.08 -6.27
CA HIS A 6 -6.59 1.17 -6.64
C HIS A 6 -5.57 2.28 -6.97
N GLY A 7 -4.27 2.04 -6.83
CA GLY A 7 -3.21 2.96 -7.23
C GLY A 7 -3.09 3.07 -8.74
N THR A 8 -2.88 4.30 -9.23
CA THR A 8 -2.41 4.57 -10.59
C THR A 8 -1.02 3.99 -10.81
N ALA A 9 -0.58 3.91 -12.07
CA ALA A 9 0.79 3.48 -12.37
C ALA A 9 1.82 4.41 -11.69
N ALA A 10 1.65 5.73 -11.78
CA ALA A 10 2.56 6.69 -11.18
C ALA A 10 2.63 6.58 -9.64
N GLU A 11 1.49 6.37 -8.96
CA GLU A 11 1.50 6.15 -7.50
C GLU A 11 2.22 4.84 -7.14
N ARG A 12 2.04 3.77 -7.92
CA ARG A 12 2.70 2.48 -7.67
C ARG A 12 4.19 2.50 -7.96
N ASP A 13 4.63 3.29 -8.94
CA ASP A 13 6.05 3.42 -9.28
C ASP A 13 6.79 4.31 -8.27
N ASN A 14 6.08 5.16 -7.51
CA ASN A 14 6.66 5.98 -6.46
C ASN A 14 6.69 5.25 -5.10
N TYR A 15 7.56 4.25 -4.97
CA TYR A 15 7.76 3.53 -3.72
C TYR A 15 9.12 3.83 -3.09
N GLN A 16 9.25 3.51 -1.80
CA GLN A 16 10.49 3.63 -1.04
C GLN A 16 10.73 2.35 -0.22
N PHE A 17 11.96 1.88 -0.15
CA PHE A 17 12.32 0.85 0.83
C PHE A 17 12.43 1.49 2.21
N ILE A 18 11.90 0.80 3.22
CA ILE A 18 11.94 1.20 4.63
C ILE A 18 12.55 0.09 5.48
N GLY A 19 13.03 0.44 6.67
CA GLY A 19 13.60 -0.52 7.62
C GLY A 19 14.74 -1.34 7.01
N GLU A 20 15.70 -0.68 6.35
CA GLU A 20 16.85 -1.33 5.69
C GLU A 20 16.45 -2.40 4.64
N GLY A 21 15.30 -2.22 3.99
CA GLY A 21 14.79 -3.13 2.96
C GLY A 21 13.85 -4.22 3.48
N LEU A 22 13.47 -4.17 4.76
CA LEU A 22 12.49 -5.10 5.34
C LEU A 22 11.04 -4.78 4.92
N GLY A 23 10.78 -3.55 4.47
CA GLY A 23 9.47 -3.12 4.00
C GLY A 23 9.54 -2.21 2.77
N ILE A 24 8.38 -2.07 2.12
CA ILE A 24 8.16 -1.16 1.00
C ILE A 24 7.00 -0.23 1.37
N HIS A 25 7.24 1.07 1.26
CA HIS A 25 6.28 2.14 1.54
C HIS A 25 5.82 2.81 0.25
N TRP A 26 4.51 3.01 0.10
CA TRP A 26 3.89 3.82 -0.95
C TRP A 26 3.23 5.06 -0.33
N PRO A 27 3.89 6.23 -0.35
CA PRO A 27 3.43 7.40 0.41
C PRO A 27 2.09 7.95 -0.08
N GLN A 28 1.82 7.95 -1.39
CA GLN A 28 0.52 8.45 -1.90
C GLN A 28 -0.65 7.50 -1.62
N LEU A 29 -0.35 6.24 -1.34
CA LEU A 29 -1.36 5.21 -1.09
C LEU A 29 -1.51 4.90 0.40
N ASP A 30 -0.67 5.50 1.26
CA ASP A 30 -0.60 5.21 2.69
C ASP A 30 -0.51 3.69 2.93
N GLU A 31 0.40 3.01 2.24
CA GLU A 31 0.53 1.55 2.30
C GLU A 31 1.97 1.15 2.62
N ASP A 32 2.12 0.29 3.63
CA ASP A 32 3.36 -0.38 3.99
C ASP A 32 3.22 -1.89 3.84
N ILE A 33 4.16 -2.51 3.13
CA ILE A 33 4.18 -3.96 2.92
C ILE A 33 5.51 -4.54 3.35
N SER A 34 5.48 -5.57 4.20
CA SER A 34 6.67 -6.35 4.57
C SER A 34 7.17 -7.19 3.39
N VAL A 35 8.47 -7.11 3.11
CA VAL A 35 9.14 -7.96 2.11
C VAL A 35 9.07 -9.44 2.52
N GLU A 36 9.30 -9.75 3.80
CA GLU A 36 9.12 -11.10 4.34
C GLU A 36 7.68 -11.60 4.10
N GLY A 37 6.69 -10.75 4.37
CA GLY A 37 5.28 -11.07 4.14
C GLY A 37 4.98 -11.46 2.69
N ILE A 38 5.53 -10.72 1.73
CA ILE A 38 5.41 -11.04 0.29
C ILE A 38 6.07 -12.39 -0.01
N LEU A 39 7.32 -12.60 0.42
CA LEU A 39 8.06 -13.84 0.16
C LEU A 39 7.40 -15.08 0.79
N ALA A 40 6.75 -14.90 1.94
CA ALA A 40 5.97 -15.94 2.61
C ALA A 40 4.57 -16.16 2.01
N GLY A 41 4.18 -15.41 0.97
CA GLY A 41 2.86 -15.50 0.34
C GLY A 41 1.70 -14.99 1.21
N ARG A 42 1.98 -14.14 2.20
CA ARG A 42 0.96 -13.56 3.07
C ARG A 42 0.15 -12.52 2.29
N ARG A 43 -1.16 -12.54 2.51
CA ARG A 43 -2.07 -11.51 1.98
C ARG A 43 -2.00 -10.21 2.80
N SER A 44 -2.63 -9.17 2.28
CA SER A 44 -2.87 -7.92 2.99
C SER A 44 -3.57 -8.16 4.33
N HIS A 45 -3.12 -7.47 5.39
CA HIS A 45 -3.79 -7.43 6.69
C HIS A 45 -4.87 -6.34 6.79
N GLU A 46 -5.02 -5.52 5.75
CA GLU A 46 -6.03 -4.48 5.69
C GLU A 46 -7.46 -5.03 5.93
N SER A 47 -8.15 -4.45 6.91
CA SER A 47 -9.54 -4.78 7.20
C SER A 47 -10.48 -4.05 6.24
N ARG A 48 -11.72 -4.56 6.11
CA ARG A 48 -12.75 -3.89 5.28
C ARG A 48 -13.01 -2.45 5.73
N GLU A 49 -13.13 -2.24 7.04
CA GLU A 49 -13.41 -0.92 7.61
C GLU A 49 -12.26 0.07 7.35
N SER A 50 -11.01 -0.35 7.60
CA SER A 50 -9.81 0.44 7.29
C SER A 50 -9.77 0.83 5.81
N PHE A 51 -10.08 -0.12 4.93
CA PHE A 51 -10.08 0.11 3.49
C PHE A 51 -11.19 1.07 3.05
N GLU A 52 -12.39 0.96 3.62
CA GLU A 52 -13.50 1.87 3.33
C GLU A 52 -13.21 3.29 3.80
N GLN A 53 -12.59 3.45 4.98
CA GLN A 53 -12.13 4.75 5.47
C GLN A 53 -11.08 5.35 4.54
N TRP A 54 -10.11 4.56 4.09
CA TRP A 54 -9.10 5.00 3.13
C TRP A 54 -9.72 5.42 1.79
N LEU A 55 -10.67 4.66 1.26
CA LEU A 55 -11.39 5.04 0.02
C LEU A 55 -12.13 6.37 0.16
N ALA A 56 -12.72 6.63 1.33
CA ALA A 56 -13.45 7.87 1.61
C ALA A 56 -12.53 9.08 1.78
N SER A 57 -11.35 8.90 2.37
CA SER A 57 -10.38 9.98 2.61
C SER A 57 -9.44 10.23 1.43
N ARG A 58 -9.42 9.34 0.43
CA ARG A 58 -8.48 9.42 -0.68
C ARG A 58 -8.66 10.72 -1.49
N PRO A 59 -7.60 11.52 -1.66
CA PRO A 59 -7.64 12.65 -2.58
C PRO A 59 -7.89 12.12 -4.00
N ARG A 60 -8.90 12.66 -4.70
CA ARG A 60 -9.04 12.37 -6.12
C ARG A 60 -7.83 12.95 -6.83
N ALA A 61 -7.09 12.10 -7.55
CA ALA A 61 -6.07 12.58 -8.48
C ALA A 61 -6.75 13.52 -9.48
N THR A 62 -6.38 14.81 -9.42
CA THR A 62 -6.74 15.83 -10.41
C THR A 62 -5.98 15.63 -11.70
#